data_AF-A0A1Y1ZBR2-F1
#
_entry.id   AF-A0A1Y1ZBR2-F1
#
_cell.length_a   1.000
_cell.length_b   1.000
_cell.length_c   1.000
_cell.angle_alpha   90.00
_cell.angle_beta   90.00
_cell.angle_gamma   90.00
#
_symmetry.space_group_name_H-M   'P 1'
#
loop_
_entity.id
_entity.type
_entity.pdbx_description
1 polymer ?
#
loop_
_entity_poly.entity_id
_entity_poly.type
_entity_poly.pdbx_seq_one_letter_code
_entity_poly.pdbx_strand_id
1 'polypeptide(L)'
;MDKDDCFARSDGASTRSPWTKNIWSPSNGLYWRIQSLIGPGETIFGENLYGEHAIKYDNLSTYFHIFGAVGPSKENPQSNIFHSWEDLKKVSEKLEIPTVPVIYEGILESEKQLKKIIEDTMKEPSAYGTTKEGVVMRIKDSFLFDDFSKCVCKWVRPNHVQEGAMHWTKNWKRADLINNNEYYY
;
A
#
# COMPACT_ATOMS: atom_id res chain seq x y z
N MET A 1 -8.59 -0.25 5.02
CA MET A 1 -9.00 -0.60 6.40
C MET A 1 -9.56 0.63 7.03
N ASP A 2 -10.77 0.58 7.55
CA ASP A 2 -11.31 1.63 8.40
C ASP A 2 -11.46 1.10 9.83
N LYS A 3 -12.20 1.78 10.70
CA LYS A 3 -12.41 1.33 12.07
C LYS A 3 -13.29 0.08 12.16
N ASP A 4 -14.11 -0.21 11.16
CA ASP A 4 -15.17 -1.21 11.18
C ASP A 4 -14.82 -2.47 10.35
N ASP A 5 -13.98 -2.34 9.33
CA ASP A 5 -13.57 -3.44 8.46
C ASP A 5 -12.26 -3.18 7.69
N CYS A 6 -11.79 -4.20 6.97
CA CYS A 6 -10.74 -4.06 5.96
C CYS A 6 -11.20 -4.50 4.57
N PHE A 7 -10.51 -4.04 3.55
CA PHE A 7 -10.87 -4.25 2.16
C PHE A 7 -9.59 -4.59 1.44
N ALA A 8 -9.53 -5.75 0.80
CA ALA A 8 -8.35 -6.21 0.07
C ALA A 8 -8.55 -6.13 -1.46
N ARG A 9 -9.71 -5.63 -1.90
CA ARG A 9 -10.05 -5.48 -3.32
C ARG A 9 -10.76 -4.15 -3.56
N SER A 10 -10.67 -3.69 -4.80
CA SER A 10 -11.24 -2.42 -5.27
C SER A 10 -12.78 -2.40 -5.32
N ASP A 11 -13.44 -3.54 -5.09
CA ASP A 11 -14.90 -3.65 -5.06
C ASP A 11 -15.52 -3.15 -3.73
N GLY A 12 -14.69 -2.75 -2.75
CA GLY A 12 -15.16 -2.21 -1.48
C GLY A 12 -15.83 -3.25 -0.57
N ALA A 13 -15.73 -4.54 -0.90
CA ALA A 13 -16.28 -5.61 -0.07
C ALA A 13 -15.22 -6.13 0.92
N SER A 14 -15.65 -6.39 2.16
CA SER A 14 -14.78 -7.05 3.14
C SER A 14 -14.29 -8.38 2.59
N THR A 15 -12.97 -8.55 2.56
CA THR A 15 -12.34 -9.68 1.88
C THR A 15 -11.56 -10.52 2.88
N ARG A 16 -12.02 -11.74 3.16
CA ARG A 16 -11.38 -12.70 4.07
C ARG A 16 -10.66 -13.83 3.32
N SER A 17 -9.77 -13.48 2.40
CA SER A 17 -9.05 -14.48 1.60
C SER A 17 -7.84 -15.05 2.34
N PRO A 18 -7.38 -16.28 2.05
CA PRO A 18 -6.22 -16.89 2.73
C PRO A 18 -4.94 -16.04 2.71
N TRP A 19 -4.65 -15.34 1.60
CA TRP A 19 -3.51 -14.44 1.45
C TRP A 19 -3.67 -13.08 2.15
N THR A 20 -4.76 -12.89 2.89
CA THR A 20 -4.99 -11.70 3.75
C THR A 20 -5.06 -12.07 5.22
N LYS A 21 -4.80 -13.34 5.58
CA LYS A 21 -4.94 -13.85 6.96
C LYS A 21 -4.18 -13.02 8.00
N ASN A 22 -2.99 -12.50 7.65
CA ASN A 22 -2.20 -11.63 8.52
C ASN A 22 -2.91 -10.33 8.92
N ILE A 23 -3.90 -9.89 8.14
CA ILE A 23 -4.69 -8.71 8.47
C ILE A 23 -5.84 -9.06 9.41
N TRP A 24 -6.49 -10.20 9.20
CA TRP A 24 -7.82 -10.47 9.74
C TRP A 24 -7.89 -11.47 10.88
N SER A 25 -6.81 -12.22 11.11
CA SER A 25 -6.77 -13.28 12.13
C SER A 25 -7.30 -12.77 13.48
N PRO A 26 -8.38 -13.30 14.05
CA PRO A 26 -8.98 -12.76 15.28
C PRO A 26 -8.04 -12.72 16.49
N SER A 27 -6.99 -13.55 16.50
CA SER A 27 -6.03 -13.62 17.59
C SER A 27 -4.93 -12.56 17.53
N ASN A 28 -4.52 -12.13 16.34
CA ASN A 28 -3.30 -11.32 16.14
C ASN A 28 -3.23 -10.57 14.79
N GLY A 29 -4.33 -10.52 14.05
CA GLY A 29 -4.39 -9.85 12.76
C GLY A 29 -4.17 -8.36 12.90
N LEU A 30 -3.51 -7.76 11.90
CA LEU A 30 -3.18 -6.33 11.89
C LEU A 30 -4.40 -5.45 12.17
N TYR A 31 -5.56 -5.75 11.59
CA TYR A 31 -6.78 -4.97 11.78
C TYR A 31 -7.15 -4.86 13.26
N TRP A 32 -7.16 -5.98 13.99
CA TRP A 32 -7.54 -6.00 15.41
C TRP A 32 -6.57 -5.21 16.31
N ARG A 33 -5.30 -5.15 15.91
CA ARG A 33 -4.27 -4.36 16.61
C ARG A 33 -4.44 -2.86 16.45
N ILE A 34 -4.95 -2.41 15.29
CA ILE A 34 -4.93 -0.98 14.93
C ILE A 34 -6.32 -0.33 14.85
N GLN A 35 -7.41 -1.09 14.78
CA GLN A 35 -8.76 -0.55 14.54
C GLN A 35 -9.16 0.55 15.56
N SER A 36 -8.77 0.42 16.82
CA SER A 36 -9.06 1.41 17.87
C SER A 36 -8.26 2.71 17.72
N LEU A 37 -7.20 2.68 16.90
CA LEU A 37 -6.37 3.84 16.57
C LEU A 37 -6.85 4.53 15.30
N ILE A 38 -7.75 3.92 14.52
CA ILE A 38 -8.35 4.52 13.33
C ILE A 38 -9.55 5.39 13.76
N GLY A 39 -9.51 6.67 13.42
CA GLY A 39 -10.53 7.63 13.78
C GLY A 39 -11.86 7.39 13.03
N PRO A 40 -12.98 7.97 13.52
CA PRO A 40 -14.24 7.93 12.81
C PRO A 40 -14.14 8.56 11.41
N GLY A 41 -14.58 7.81 10.39
CA GLY A 41 -14.50 8.26 8.99
C GLY A 41 -13.10 8.20 8.38
N GLU A 42 -12.09 7.69 9.11
CA GLU A 42 -10.76 7.47 8.55
C GLU A 42 -10.66 6.12 7.85
N THR A 43 -9.90 6.08 6.75
CA THR A 43 -9.58 4.85 6.01
C THR A 43 -8.10 4.81 5.68
N ILE A 44 -7.43 3.74 6.09
CA ILE A 44 -6.04 3.43 5.80
C ILE A 44 -5.94 2.57 4.55
N PHE A 45 -5.11 3.01 3.60
CA PHE A 45 -4.77 2.30 2.38
C PHE A 45 -3.33 1.82 2.46
N GLY A 46 -3.11 0.56 2.11
CA GLY A 46 -1.78 -0.04 2.13
C GLY A 46 -1.72 -1.29 1.29
N GLU A 47 -0.49 -1.73 1.06
CA GLU A 47 -0.16 -2.90 0.26
C GLU A 47 0.12 -4.09 1.19
N ASN A 48 -0.54 -5.21 0.92
CA ASN A 48 -0.34 -6.46 1.66
C ASN A 48 0.55 -7.43 0.89
N LEU A 49 1.80 -7.54 1.33
CA LEU A 49 2.86 -8.36 0.74
C LEU A 49 2.91 -9.78 1.35
N TYR A 50 1.82 -10.21 2.02
CA TYR A 50 1.75 -11.53 2.65
C TYR A 50 1.79 -12.68 1.66
N GLY A 51 1.12 -12.53 0.51
CA GLY A 51 1.09 -13.54 -0.54
C GLY A 51 2.04 -13.20 -1.68
N GLU A 52 3.03 -14.05 -1.92
CA GLU A 52 3.81 -14.02 -3.16
C GLU A 52 3.03 -14.70 -4.27
N HIS A 53 2.80 -13.97 -5.36
CA HIS A 53 2.20 -14.49 -6.59
C HIS A 53 3.28 -14.57 -7.68
N ALA A 54 3.47 -13.49 -8.45
CA ALA A 54 4.44 -13.42 -9.54
C ALA A 54 5.78 -12.75 -9.14
N ILE A 55 5.84 -12.14 -7.96
CA ILE A 55 7.00 -11.41 -7.46
C ILE A 55 7.38 -11.99 -6.10
N LYS A 56 8.66 -12.32 -5.95
CA LYS A 56 9.26 -12.81 -4.71
C LYS A 56 9.88 -11.64 -3.95
N TYR A 57 9.81 -11.71 -2.62
CA TYR A 57 10.50 -10.78 -1.73
C TYR A 57 11.68 -11.51 -1.06
N ASP A 58 12.83 -10.83 -0.99
CA ASP A 58 14.07 -11.37 -0.43
C ASP A 58 14.47 -10.67 0.87
N ASN A 59 13.88 -9.50 1.16
CA ASN A 59 14.26 -8.63 2.27
C ASN A 59 13.04 -7.97 2.92
N LEU A 60 11.95 -8.72 3.14
CA LEU A 60 10.72 -8.20 3.70
C LEU A 60 10.77 -8.21 5.25
N SER A 61 10.54 -7.06 5.88
CA SER A 61 10.53 -6.94 7.35
C SER A 61 9.11 -7.01 7.95
N THR A 62 8.11 -6.58 7.20
CA THR A 62 6.68 -6.67 7.57
C THR A 62 5.82 -6.90 6.34
N TYR A 63 4.64 -7.46 6.52
CA TYR A 63 3.74 -7.75 5.40
C TYR A 63 2.96 -6.54 4.91
N PHE A 64 2.70 -5.53 5.74
CA PHE A 64 1.79 -4.45 5.38
C PHE A 64 2.52 -3.10 5.38
N HIS A 65 2.35 -2.34 4.30
CA HIS A 65 2.95 -1.01 4.15
C HIS A 65 1.88 -0.01 3.73
N ILE A 66 1.77 1.12 4.44
CA ILE A 66 0.77 2.13 4.11
C ILE A 66 1.23 3.03 2.97
N PHE A 67 0.32 3.41 2.08
CA PHE A 67 0.59 4.38 1.01
C PHE A 67 -0.43 5.52 0.94
N GLY A 68 -1.51 5.42 1.71
CA GLY A 68 -2.55 6.43 1.76
C GLY A 68 -3.36 6.34 3.04
N ALA A 69 -3.92 7.47 3.43
CA ALA A 69 -4.92 7.56 4.46
C ALA A 69 -5.91 8.65 4.03
N VAL A 70 -7.19 8.37 4.21
CA VAL A 70 -8.29 9.27 3.89
C VAL A 70 -9.03 9.56 5.18
N GLY A 71 -9.48 10.80 5.34
CA GLY A 71 -10.33 11.18 6.46
C GLY A 71 -11.04 12.51 6.18
N PRO A 72 -11.92 12.95 7.10
CA PRO A 72 -12.61 14.22 6.99
C PRO A 72 -11.62 15.38 6.90
N SER A 73 -11.89 16.34 6.02
CA SER A 73 -11.11 17.58 5.97
C SER A 73 -11.34 18.39 7.24
N LYS A 74 -10.26 18.92 7.81
CA LYS A 74 -10.33 19.84 8.96
C LYS A 74 -11.01 21.15 8.59
N GLU A 75 -10.88 21.57 7.34
CA GLU A 75 -11.46 22.82 6.83
C GLU A 75 -12.92 22.64 6.41
N ASN A 76 -13.26 21.47 5.87
CA ASN A 76 -14.62 21.11 5.49
C ASN A 76 -14.94 19.68 5.94
N PRO A 77 -15.49 19.47 7.14
CA PRO A 77 -15.78 18.13 7.66
C PRO A 77 -16.76 17.29 6.83
N GLN A 78 -17.46 17.89 5.85
CA GLN A 78 -18.34 17.17 4.92
C GLN A 78 -17.59 16.59 3.71
N SER A 79 -16.32 16.96 3.49
CA SER A 79 -15.49 16.39 2.44
C SER A 79 -14.42 15.47 3.02
N ASN A 80 -14.11 14.40 2.28
CA ASN A 80 -12.98 13.54 2.59
C ASN A 80 -11.77 13.97 1.75
N ILE A 81 -10.59 13.90 2.36
CA ILE A 81 -9.31 14.18 1.70
C ILE A 81 -8.38 12.99 1.82
N PHE A 82 -7.58 12.76 0.79
CA PHE A 82 -6.33 12.04 0.97
C PHE A 82 -5.38 12.92 1.77
N HIS A 83 -4.85 12.40 2.87
CA HIS A 83 -3.87 13.09 3.68
C HIS A 83 -2.59 13.36 2.90
N SER A 84 -1.93 14.47 3.23
CA SER A 84 -0.59 14.79 2.73
C SER A 84 0.39 13.66 3.08
N TRP A 85 1.50 13.57 2.36
CA TRP A 85 2.56 12.60 2.67
C TRP A 85 3.13 12.81 4.07
N GLU A 86 3.24 14.07 4.51
CA GLU A 86 3.68 14.41 5.87
C GLU A 86 2.70 13.90 6.94
N ASP A 87 1.40 14.05 6.72
CA ASP A 87 0.40 13.54 7.65
C ASP A 87 0.31 12.01 7.59
N LEU A 88 0.50 11.40 6.43
CA LEU A 88 0.60 9.94 6.31
C LEU A 88 1.78 9.38 7.12
N LYS A 89 2.93 10.08 7.18
CA LYS A 89 4.05 9.66 8.05
C LYS A 89 3.67 9.69 9.54
N LYS A 90 2.87 10.66 9.99
CA LYS A 90 2.35 10.68 11.37
C LYS A 90 1.38 9.52 11.63
N VAL A 91 0.56 9.18 10.64
CA VAL A 91 -0.31 8.00 10.69
C VAL A 91 0.53 6.72 10.76
N SER A 92 1.59 6.61 9.95
CA SER A 92 2.56 5.50 9.98
C SER A 92 3.15 5.30 11.37
N GLU A 93 3.62 6.38 11.99
CA GLU A 93 4.17 6.37 13.36
C GLU A 93 3.13 5.95 14.40
N LYS A 94 1.93 6.55 14.35
CA LYS A 94 0.83 6.23 15.27
C LYS A 94 0.42 4.76 15.22
N LEU A 95 0.38 4.18 14.02
CA LEU A 95 -0.06 2.80 13.80
C LEU A 95 1.07 1.79 13.94
N GLU A 96 2.33 2.24 14.06
CA GLU A 96 3.53 1.40 14.02
C GLU A 96 3.60 0.53 12.75
N ILE A 97 3.17 1.10 11.61
CA ILE A 97 3.20 0.45 10.30
C ILE A 97 4.05 1.30 9.36
N PRO A 98 5.09 0.75 8.70
CA PRO A 98 5.91 1.53 7.79
C PRO A 98 5.10 2.00 6.57
N THR A 99 5.51 3.14 6.01
CA THR A 99 5.04 3.54 4.68
C THR A 99 5.70 2.66 3.60
N VAL A 100 5.13 2.66 2.40
CA VAL A 100 5.84 2.16 1.22
C VAL A 100 7.15 2.94 1.00
N PRO A 101 8.19 2.33 0.39
CA PRO A 101 9.43 3.00 0.08
C PRO A 101 9.23 4.21 -0.84
N VAL A 102 9.80 5.36 -0.46
CA VAL A 102 9.86 6.55 -1.30
C VAL A 102 11.09 6.45 -2.20
N ILE A 103 10.88 6.55 -3.51
CA ILE A 103 11.96 6.49 -4.50
C ILE A 103 12.42 7.89 -4.91
N TYR A 104 11.47 8.82 -5.00
CA TYR A 104 11.72 10.21 -5.37
C TYR A 104 10.69 11.11 -4.68
N GLU A 105 11.15 12.25 -4.17
CA GLU A 105 10.31 13.30 -3.64
C GLU A 105 10.83 14.65 -4.17
N GLY A 106 9.97 15.41 -4.84
CA GLY A 106 10.37 16.69 -5.43
C GLY A 106 9.37 17.21 -6.45
N ILE A 107 9.66 18.40 -6.96
CA ILE A 107 8.88 19.04 -8.03
C ILE A 107 9.32 18.46 -9.37
N LEU A 108 8.35 18.02 -10.15
CA LEU A 108 8.56 17.59 -11.53
C LEU A 108 8.36 18.79 -12.46
N GLU A 109 9.42 19.18 -13.17
CA GLU A 109 9.42 20.31 -14.08
C GLU A 109 8.92 19.93 -15.49
N SER A 110 8.95 18.63 -15.82
CA SER A 110 8.48 18.15 -17.12
C SER A 110 8.13 16.66 -17.13
N GLU A 111 7.32 16.25 -18.11
CA GLU A 111 7.03 14.84 -18.37
C GLU A 111 8.31 14.03 -18.70
N LYS A 112 9.29 14.65 -19.36
CA LYS A 112 10.58 14.03 -19.69
C LYS A 112 11.36 13.66 -18.42
N GLN A 113 11.37 14.55 -17.42
CA GLN A 113 12.00 14.29 -16.13
C GLN A 113 11.32 13.12 -15.42
N LEU A 114 9.98 13.10 -15.41
CA LEU A 114 9.20 12.01 -14.83
C LEU A 114 9.53 10.66 -15.49
N LYS A 115 9.50 10.60 -16.83
CA LYS A 115 9.88 9.40 -17.59
C LYS A 115 11.27 8.90 -17.23
N LYS A 116 12.25 9.80 -17.14
CA LYS A 116 13.62 9.44 -16.75
C LYS A 116 13.68 8.85 -15.34
N ILE A 117 12.99 9.45 -14.37
CA ILE A 117 12.94 8.94 -13.00
C ILE A 117 12.35 7.52 -12.99
N ILE A 118 11.25 7.29 -13.71
CA ILE A 118 10.63 5.96 -13.83
C ILE A 118 11.62 4.96 -14.46
N GLU A 119 12.23 5.31 -15.59
CA GLU A 119 13.18 4.43 -16.29
C GLU A 119 14.37 4.05 -15.43
N ASP A 120 14.98 5.01 -14.73
CA ASP A 120 16.13 4.76 -13.87
C ASP A 120 15.72 3.94 -12.64
N THR A 121 14.56 4.24 -12.04
CA THR A 121 13.99 3.46 -10.94
C THR A 121 13.78 2.00 -11.31
N MET A 122 13.30 1.73 -12.53
CA MET A 122 12.98 0.38 -12.98
C MET A 122 14.22 -0.47 -13.32
N LYS A 123 15.40 0.14 -13.45
CA LYS A 123 16.69 -0.57 -13.61
C LYS A 123 17.23 -1.10 -12.30
N GLU A 124 16.89 -0.45 -11.19
CA GLU A 124 17.35 -0.81 -9.86
C GLU A 124 16.50 -1.94 -9.24
N PRO A 125 17.02 -2.71 -8.27
CA PRO A 125 16.23 -3.65 -7.47
C PRO A 125 15.19 -2.92 -6.62
N SER A 126 14.12 -3.62 -6.22
CA SER A 126 13.15 -3.06 -5.26
C SER A 126 13.73 -3.06 -3.84
N ALA A 127 13.10 -2.31 -2.94
CA ALA A 127 13.50 -2.29 -1.53
C ALA A 127 13.40 -3.67 -0.86
N TYR A 128 12.58 -4.57 -1.41
CA TYR A 128 12.26 -5.86 -0.82
C TYR A 128 12.63 -7.05 -1.70
N GLY A 129 13.32 -6.84 -2.83
CA GLY A 129 13.69 -7.93 -3.74
C GLY A 129 14.26 -7.44 -5.07
N THR A 130 14.53 -8.38 -5.97
CA THR A 130 15.24 -8.07 -7.22
C THR A 130 14.43 -7.32 -8.27
N THR A 131 13.09 -7.40 -8.23
CA THR A 131 12.25 -6.80 -9.28
C THR A 131 11.19 -5.84 -8.73
N LYS A 132 10.82 -4.86 -9.56
CA LYS A 132 9.66 -3.98 -9.34
C LYS A 132 8.56 -4.32 -10.35
N GLU A 133 7.31 -4.30 -9.90
CA GLU A 133 6.15 -4.34 -10.80
C GLU A 133 5.99 -3.00 -11.55
N GLY A 134 6.22 -1.91 -10.83
CA GLY A 134 5.98 -0.57 -11.29
C GLY A 134 6.21 0.45 -10.18
N VAL A 135 5.70 1.65 -10.40
CA VAL A 135 5.74 2.77 -9.46
C VAL A 135 4.39 3.47 -9.41
N VAL A 136 4.07 4.00 -8.23
CA VAL A 136 2.92 4.88 -8.02
C VAL A 136 3.45 6.28 -7.77
N MET A 137 2.83 7.26 -8.40
CA MET A 137 3.12 8.68 -8.25
C MET A 137 1.88 9.37 -7.70
N ARG A 138 2.09 10.28 -6.75
CA ARG A 138 1.00 11.06 -6.15
C ARG A 138 1.43 12.48 -5.84
N ILE A 139 0.46 13.38 -5.76
CA ILE A 139 0.68 14.70 -5.15
C ILE A 139 1.07 14.52 -3.67
N LYS A 140 2.11 15.27 -3.27
CA LYS A 140 2.64 15.25 -1.89
C LYS A 140 1.65 15.84 -0.90
N ASP A 141 1.03 16.95 -1.26
CA ASP A 141 0.03 17.61 -0.42
C ASP A 141 -1.28 16.83 -0.37
N SER A 142 -2.15 17.23 0.55
CA SER A 142 -3.50 16.68 0.63
C SER A 142 -4.34 17.10 -0.58
N PHE A 143 -5.25 16.22 -0.99
CA PHE A 143 -6.20 16.51 -2.08
C PHE A 143 -7.56 15.88 -1.78
N LEU A 144 -8.61 16.40 -2.41
CA LEU A 144 -9.97 15.87 -2.25
C LEU A 144 -10.02 14.42 -2.72
N PHE A 145 -10.78 13.59 -2.00
CA PHE A 145 -10.97 12.19 -2.38
C PHE A 145 -11.45 12.04 -3.83
N ASP A 146 -12.36 12.92 -4.27
CA ASP A 146 -12.92 12.94 -5.63
C ASP A 146 -11.90 13.28 -6.72
N ASP A 147 -10.75 13.88 -6.35
CA ASP A 147 -9.67 14.20 -7.27
C ASP A 147 -8.60 13.09 -7.36
N PHE A 148 -8.83 11.93 -6.75
CA PHE A 148 -7.87 10.81 -6.75
C PHE A 148 -7.33 10.45 -8.14
N SER A 149 -8.20 10.40 -9.15
CA SER A 149 -7.80 10.05 -10.53
C SER A 149 -6.92 11.09 -11.21
N LYS A 150 -6.90 12.33 -10.70
CA LYS A 150 -6.06 13.42 -11.19
C LYS A 150 -4.75 13.53 -10.39
N CYS A 151 -4.80 13.15 -9.12
CA CYS A 151 -3.70 13.32 -8.16
C CYS A 151 -2.83 12.08 -7.99
N VAL A 152 -3.28 10.91 -8.46
CA VAL A 152 -2.55 9.64 -8.34
C VAL A 152 -2.52 8.94 -9.69
N CYS A 153 -1.33 8.51 -10.10
CA CYS A 153 -1.16 7.67 -11.28
C CYS A 153 -0.15 6.55 -11.02
N LYS A 154 -0.19 5.52 -11.86
CA LYS A 154 0.72 4.38 -11.78
C LYS A 154 1.35 4.11 -13.12
N TRP A 155 2.59 3.65 -13.09
CA TRP A 155 3.26 3.08 -14.25
C TRP A 155 3.65 1.64 -13.88
N VAL A 156 3.31 0.68 -14.73
CA VAL A 156 3.59 -0.74 -14.53
C VAL A 156 4.31 -1.29 -15.75
N ARG A 157 5.25 -2.21 -15.54
CA ARG A 157 6.03 -2.78 -16.63
C ARG A 157 5.13 -3.57 -17.60
N PRO A 158 5.50 -3.67 -18.89
CA PRO A 158 4.85 -4.60 -19.82
C PRO A 158 4.86 -6.02 -19.27
N ASN A 159 3.81 -6.80 -19.56
CA ASN A 159 3.66 -8.20 -19.13
C ASN A 159 3.68 -8.41 -17.59
N HIS A 160 3.33 -7.37 -16.80
CA HIS A 160 3.14 -7.54 -15.35
C HIS A 160 1.98 -8.50 -15.02
N VAL A 161 0.95 -8.54 -15.87
CA VAL A 161 -0.07 -9.61 -15.85
C VAL A 161 0.43 -10.74 -16.74
N GLN A 162 0.85 -11.85 -16.14
CA GLN A 162 1.21 -13.06 -16.90
C GLN A 162 -0.07 -13.71 -17.45
N GLU A 163 -0.06 -14.15 -18.71
CA GLU A 163 -1.12 -14.98 -19.29
C GLU A 163 -1.21 -16.30 -18.49
N GLY A 164 -2.26 -16.47 -17.68
CA GLY A 164 -2.36 -17.51 -16.65
C GLY A 164 -2.66 -16.95 -15.24
N ALA A 165 -2.58 -15.64 -15.06
CA ALA A 165 -2.92 -14.95 -13.81
C ALA A 165 -4.38 -15.13 -13.38
N MET A 166 -5.29 -15.67 -14.21
CA MET A 166 -6.66 -16.03 -13.77
C MET A 166 -6.69 -17.01 -12.58
N HIS A 167 -5.56 -17.62 -12.21
CA HIS A 167 -5.41 -18.50 -11.05
C HIS A 167 -4.53 -17.94 -9.92
N TRP A 168 -4.33 -16.62 -9.84
CA TRP A 168 -3.57 -16.00 -8.75
C TRP A 168 -4.09 -16.39 -7.35
N THR A 169 -5.40 -16.70 -7.24
CA THR A 169 -6.03 -17.19 -6.00
C THR A 169 -5.59 -18.60 -5.58
N LYS A 170 -5.08 -19.42 -6.52
CA LYS A 170 -4.68 -20.83 -6.28
C LYS A 170 -3.18 -21.00 -6.10
N ASN A 171 -2.37 -20.21 -6.80
CA ASN A 171 -0.92 -20.34 -6.81
C ASN A 171 -0.27 -19.17 -6.08
N TRP A 172 -0.38 -19.16 -4.76
CA TRP A 172 0.31 -18.20 -3.90
C TRP A 172 1.04 -18.95 -2.79
N LYS A 173 2.11 -18.35 -2.29
CA LYS A 173 2.80 -18.80 -1.07
C LYS A 173 2.99 -17.63 -0.13
N ARG A 174 3.10 -17.90 1.16
CA ARG A 174 3.42 -16.86 2.14
C ARG A 174 4.82 -16.31 1.84
N ALA A 175 4.98 -15.00 1.85
CA ALA A 175 6.29 -14.36 1.79
C ALA A 175 7.08 -14.63 3.08
N ASP A 176 8.40 -14.78 2.97
CA ASP A 176 9.28 -14.95 4.12
C ASP A 176 9.68 -13.58 4.69
N LEU A 177 9.66 -13.45 6.02
CA LEU A 177 10.19 -12.26 6.70
C LEU A 177 11.62 -12.50 7.15
N ILE A 178 12.46 -11.47 7.12
CA ILE A 178 13.85 -11.54 7.61
C ILE A 178 13.88 -11.91 9.10
N ASN A 179 12.95 -11.35 9.88
CA ASN A 179 12.78 -11.61 11.30
C ASN A 179 11.47 -12.37 11.54
N ASN A 180 11.43 -13.65 11.18
CA ASN A 180 10.21 -14.47 11.34
C ASN A 180 9.70 -14.56 12.80
N ASN A 181 10.53 -14.19 13.79
CA ASN A 181 10.24 -14.32 15.22
C ASN A 181 9.03 -13.51 15.73
N GLU A 182 8.59 -12.46 15.03
CA GLU A 182 7.45 -11.63 15.46
C GLU A 182 6.08 -12.11 14.95
N TYR A 183 6.06 -13.10 14.04
CA TYR A 183 4.83 -13.57 13.38
C TYR A 183 4.59 -15.08 13.54
N TYR A 184 5.32 -15.75 14.45
CA TYR A 184 4.97 -17.12 14.84
C TYR A 184 3.70 -17.11 15.69
N TYR A 185 2.77 -17.95 15.28
CA TYR A 185 1.50 -18.24 15.96
C TYR A 185 1.74 -19.35 16.98
#